data_AF-A0A8T4W1Q4-F1
#
_entry.id   AF-A0A8T4W1Q4-F1
#
_cell.length_a   1.000
_cell.length_b   1.000
_cell.length_c   1.000
_cell.angle_alpha   90.00
_cell.angle_beta   90.00
_cell.angle_gamma   90.00
#
_symmetry.space_group_name_H-M   'P 1'
#
loop_
_entity.id
_entity.type
_entity.pdbx_description
1 polymer ?
#
loop_
_entity_poly.entity_id
_entity_poly.type
_entity_poly.pdbx_seq_one_letter_code
_entity_poly.pdbx_strand_id
1 'polypeptide(L)'
;MDFKIQVSEHRPKVSNNLEEILEAFLLDIGYLSGRRSGEELYESAPFRLWTDCFLEKPEKFRTMDELAVMLDTTKPTVYRHLNKLKALKLLEEKELTIEDDGEVTKKGFRLRQGNLLKAWHITELTIESNLKRYRETIERINTLSSGEKIIAGHTCPNCGEEIKKIKDAQKGD
;
A
#
# COMPACT_ATOMS: atom_id res chain seq x y z
N MET A 1 -13.34 -0.36 -4.34
CA MET A 1 -12.92 1.03 -4.62
C MET A 1 -11.50 0.97 -5.10
N ASP A 2 -11.33 1.26 -6.38
CA ASP A 2 -10.06 1.25 -7.10
C ASP A 2 -9.18 2.45 -6.71
N PHE A 3 -7.87 2.31 -6.91
CA PHE A 3 -6.84 3.28 -6.53
C PHE A 3 -7.12 4.69 -7.06
N LYS A 4 -7.00 5.68 -6.17
CA LYS A 4 -6.77 7.09 -6.52
C LYS A 4 -5.29 7.38 -6.27
N ILE A 5 -4.55 7.75 -7.30
CA ILE A 5 -3.19 8.26 -7.12
C ILE A 5 -3.31 9.60 -6.39
N GLN A 6 -2.86 9.65 -5.14
CA GLN A 6 -2.66 10.88 -4.39
C GLN A 6 -1.16 10.95 -4.08
N VAL A 7 -0.43 11.81 -4.78
CA VAL A 7 0.99 12.07 -4.52
C VAL A 7 1.07 13.33 -3.69
N SER A 8 1.62 13.23 -2.48
CA SER A 8 1.95 14.35 -1.60
C SER A 8 3.44 14.37 -1.32
N GLU A 9 3.98 15.54 -0.99
CA GLU A 9 5.34 15.64 -0.47
C GLU A 9 5.43 14.83 0.83
N HIS A 10 6.26 13.78 0.84
CA HIS A 10 6.49 12.96 2.03
C HIS A 10 7.84 13.31 2.64
N ARG A 11 7.85 13.57 3.95
CA ARG A 11 9.05 13.76 4.74
C ARG A 11 9.08 12.68 5.82
N PRO A 12 10.00 11.71 5.76
CA PRO A 12 10.07 10.64 6.74
C PRO A 12 10.17 11.20 8.16
N LYS A 13 9.32 10.71 9.06
CA LYS A 13 9.39 11.06 10.48
C LYS A 13 10.68 10.47 11.06
N VAL A 14 11.53 11.34 11.62
CA VAL A 14 12.69 10.92 12.40
C VAL A 14 12.28 10.83 13.87
N SER A 15 12.25 9.62 14.41
CA SER A 15 11.99 9.33 15.82
C SER A 15 12.68 8.01 16.19
N ASN A 16 12.90 7.76 17.48
CA ASN A 16 13.32 6.45 17.99
C ASN A 16 12.13 5.65 18.56
N ASN A 17 10.92 6.22 18.51
CA ASN A 17 9.69 5.56 18.94
C ASN A 17 9.00 4.90 17.73
N LEU A 18 8.81 3.57 17.82
CA LEU A 18 8.13 2.78 16.79
C LEU A 18 6.70 3.29 16.53
N GLU A 19 5.97 3.63 17.59
CA GLU A 19 4.56 4.05 17.48
C GLU A 19 4.44 5.37 16.73
N GLU A 20 5.34 6.33 16.99
CA GLU A 20 5.38 7.61 16.27
C GLU A 20 5.73 7.43 14.79
N ILE A 21 6.69 6.56 14.46
CA ILE A 21 7.06 6.26 13.07
C ILE A 21 5.87 5.59 12.37
N LEU A 22 5.25 4.60 13.03
CA LEU A 22 4.14 3.85 12.47
C LEU A 22 2.92 4.76 12.28
N GLU A 23 2.58 5.60 13.24
CA GLU A 23 1.52 6.60 13.13
C GLU A 23 1.73 7.50 11.91
N ALA A 24 2.91 8.10 11.79
CA ALA A 24 3.24 8.97 10.66
C ALA A 24 3.11 8.22 9.33
N PHE A 25 3.71 7.04 9.22
CA PHE A 25 3.63 6.20 8.02
C PHE A 25 2.18 5.85 7.66
N LEU A 26 1.38 5.42 8.63
CA LEU A 26 0.00 5.00 8.41
C LEU A 26 -0.94 6.16 8.05
N LEU A 27 -0.64 7.38 8.51
CA LEU A 27 -1.30 8.61 8.05
C LEU A 27 -0.88 8.95 6.61
N ASP A 28 0.41 8.87 6.30
CA ASP A 28 0.98 9.24 5.00
C ASP A 28 0.48 8.34 3.87
N ILE A 29 0.34 7.04 4.11
CA ILE A 29 -0.25 6.11 3.13
C ILE A 29 -1.79 6.16 3.09
N GLY A 30 -2.42 7.06 3.85
CA GLY A 30 -3.86 7.24 3.92
C GLY A 30 -4.63 6.07 4.55
N TYR A 31 -3.95 5.22 5.33
CA TYR A 31 -4.59 4.10 6.02
C TYR A 31 -5.40 4.60 7.23
N LEU A 32 -4.77 5.43 8.05
CA LEU A 32 -5.42 6.19 9.12
C LEU A 32 -5.97 7.52 8.60
N SER A 33 -6.95 8.06 9.33
CA SER A 33 -7.47 9.41 9.12
C SER A 33 -7.19 10.23 10.37
N GLY A 34 -6.59 11.42 10.25
CA GLY A 34 -6.05 12.24 11.34
C GLY A 34 -7.08 12.89 12.28
N ARG A 35 -8.12 12.17 12.69
CA ARG A 35 -9.06 12.62 13.72
C ARG A 35 -8.67 12.20 15.14
N ARG A 36 -7.77 11.22 15.28
CA ARG A 36 -7.28 10.70 16.56
C ARG A 36 -5.80 11.03 16.69
N SER A 37 -5.32 11.23 17.92
CA SER A 37 -3.90 11.46 18.21
C SER A 37 -3.53 10.91 19.58
N GLY A 38 -2.27 10.48 19.73
CA GLY A 38 -1.76 9.95 21.00
C GLY A 38 -2.45 8.65 21.43
N GLU A 39 -2.77 8.54 22.71
CA GLU A 39 -3.27 7.31 23.33
C GLU A 39 -4.56 6.77 22.68
N GLU A 40 -5.53 7.64 22.34
CA GLU A 40 -6.76 7.22 21.66
C GLU A 40 -6.47 6.56 20.29
N LEU A 41 -5.42 7.01 19.60
CA LEU A 41 -5.00 6.39 18.36
C LEU A 41 -4.35 5.04 18.63
N TYR A 42 -3.45 4.94 19.60
CA TYR A 42 -2.69 3.73 19.88
C TYR A 42 -3.56 2.59 20.41
N GLU A 43 -4.63 2.91 21.14
CA GLU A 43 -5.63 1.92 21.56
C GLU A 43 -6.62 1.53 20.44
N SER A 44 -6.64 2.26 19.33
CA SER A 44 -7.62 2.02 18.27
C SER A 44 -7.33 0.73 17.50
N ALA A 45 -8.40 -0.03 17.18
CA ALA A 45 -8.32 -1.24 16.36
C ALA A 45 -7.45 -1.12 15.09
N PRO A 46 -7.48 -0.05 14.27
CA PRO A 46 -6.62 0.05 13.10
C PRO A 46 -5.13 0.14 13.42
N PHE A 47 -4.74 0.77 14.54
CA PHE A 47 -3.35 0.89 14.96
C PHE A 47 -2.88 -0.42 15.58
N ARG A 48 -3.68 -0.99 16.49
CA ARG A 48 -3.42 -2.30 17.12
C ARG A 48 -3.36 -3.46 16.13
N LEU A 49 -4.08 -3.38 15.01
CA LEU A 49 -3.95 -4.36 13.91
C LEU A 49 -2.51 -4.43 13.39
N TRP A 50 -1.76 -3.33 13.46
CA TRP A 50 -0.35 -3.33 13.11
C TRP A 50 0.53 -3.80 14.27
N THR A 51 0.44 -3.17 15.43
CA THR A 51 1.34 -3.47 16.56
C THR A 51 1.14 -4.88 17.12
N ASP A 52 -0.11 -5.23 17.44
CA ASP A 52 -0.46 -6.43 18.20
C ASP A 52 -0.66 -7.65 17.30
N CYS A 53 -0.86 -7.45 15.99
CA CYS A 53 -1.13 -8.55 15.06
C CYS A 53 -0.02 -8.71 14.03
N PHE A 54 0.23 -7.70 13.18
CA PHE A 54 1.11 -7.86 12.04
C PHE A 54 2.60 -7.66 12.34
N LEU A 55 2.97 -6.78 13.25
CA LEU A 55 4.37 -6.53 13.59
C LEU A 55 4.88 -7.47 14.68
N GLU A 56 4.03 -7.87 15.63
CA GLU A 56 4.42 -8.82 16.68
C GLU A 56 4.81 -10.19 16.10
N LYS A 57 4.00 -10.72 15.16
CA LYS A 57 4.20 -12.05 14.56
C LYS A 57 3.92 -12.02 13.05
N PRO A 58 4.80 -11.38 12.26
CA PRO A 58 4.52 -11.08 10.86
C PRO A 58 4.37 -12.32 9.97
N GLU A 59 5.04 -13.43 10.33
CA GLU A 59 4.95 -14.71 9.62
C GLU A 59 3.67 -15.50 9.91
N LYS A 60 2.95 -15.20 10.99
CA LYS A 60 1.77 -15.96 11.42
C LYS A 60 0.53 -15.52 10.66
N PHE A 61 -0.13 -16.46 9.99
CA PHE A 61 -1.48 -16.23 9.50
C PHE A 61 -2.46 -16.16 10.66
N ARG A 62 -3.34 -15.14 10.62
CA ARG A 62 -4.44 -14.94 11.57
C ARG A 62 -5.78 -14.94 10.85
N THR A 63 -6.75 -15.63 11.40
CA THR A 63 -8.12 -15.61 10.88
C THR A 63 -8.83 -14.30 11.19
N MET A 64 -9.92 -14.03 10.47
CA MET A 64 -10.81 -12.90 10.78
C MET A 64 -11.32 -12.95 12.23
N ASP A 65 -11.61 -14.14 12.74
CA ASP A 65 -12.16 -14.34 14.09
C ASP A 65 -11.12 -14.01 15.14
N GLU A 66 -9.89 -14.51 14.99
CA GLU A 66 -8.77 -14.17 15.89
C GLU A 66 -8.51 -12.66 15.91
N LEU A 67 -8.48 -12.01 14.74
CA LEU A 67 -8.24 -10.57 14.65
C LEU A 67 -9.35 -9.76 15.31
N ALA A 68 -10.62 -10.16 15.14
CA ALA A 68 -11.75 -9.49 15.77
C ALA A 68 -11.68 -9.57 17.30
N VAL A 69 -11.30 -10.73 17.84
CA VAL A 69 -11.11 -10.95 19.28
C VAL A 69 -9.91 -10.16 19.82
N MET A 70 -8.75 -10.22 19.15
CA MET A 70 -7.54 -9.51 19.61
C MET A 70 -7.73 -7.99 19.66
N LEU A 71 -8.49 -7.44 18.71
CA LEU A 71 -8.71 -6.00 18.57
C LEU A 71 -9.97 -5.49 19.28
N ASP A 72 -10.69 -6.37 19.98
CA ASP A 72 -11.98 -6.06 20.61
C ASP A 72 -12.93 -5.28 19.67
N THR A 73 -13.12 -5.84 18.46
CA THR A 73 -13.93 -5.18 17.43
C THR A 73 -14.70 -6.18 16.58
N THR A 74 -15.53 -5.68 15.66
CA THR A 74 -16.36 -6.52 14.82
C THR A 74 -15.61 -7.02 13.59
N LYS A 75 -15.95 -8.23 13.09
CA LYS A 75 -15.40 -8.77 11.83
C LYS A 75 -15.55 -7.80 10.64
N PRO A 76 -16.69 -7.09 10.46
CA PRO A 76 -16.79 -6.05 9.43
C PRO A 76 -15.77 -4.91 9.57
N THR A 77 -15.46 -4.47 10.80
CA THR A 77 -14.43 -3.45 11.05
C THR A 77 -13.06 -3.98 10.61
N VAL A 78 -12.68 -5.18 11.05
CA VAL A 78 -11.41 -5.81 10.67
C VAL A 78 -11.32 -5.98 9.15
N TYR A 79 -12.38 -6.51 8.52
CA TYR A 79 -12.43 -6.73 7.08
C TYR A 79 -12.21 -5.44 6.27
N ARG A 80 -12.74 -4.31 6.74
CA ARG A 80 -12.49 -2.99 6.11
C ARG A 80 -11.00 -2.63 6.11
N HIS A 81 -10.32 -2.85 7.23
CA HIS A 81 -8.88 -2.56 7.34
C HIS A 81 -8.04 -3.54 6.52
N LEU A 82 -8.34 -4.84 6.57
CA LEU A 82 -7.69 -5.84 5.74
C LEU A 82 -7.82 -5.52 4.24
N ASN A 83 -8.99 -5.06 3.80
CA ASN A 83 -9.20 -4.67 2.40
C ASN A 83 -8.34 -3.47 1.97
N LYS A 84 -8.17 -2.45 2.83
CA LYS A 84 -7.25 -1.33 2.56
C LYS A 84 -5.82 -1.83 2.37
N LEU A 85 -5.35 -2.69 3.27
CA LEU A 85 -3.99 -3.22 3.23
C LEU A 85 -3.77 -4.18 2.06
N LYS A 86 -4.77 -4.98 1.70
CA LYS A 86 -4.75 -5.82 0.49
C LYS A 86 -4.70 -5.00 -0.79
N ALA A 87 -5.42 -3.88 -0.85
CA ALA A 87 -5.34 -2.97 -1.98
C ALA A 87 -3.89 -2.48 -2.17
N LEU A 88 -3.23 -2.08 -1.07
CA LEU A 88 -1.80 -1.73 -1.06
C LEU A 88 -0.85 -2.90 -1.31
N LYS A 89 -1.31 -4.14 -1.53
CA LYS A 89 -0.47 -5.34 -1.69
C LYS A 89 0.35 -5.76 -0.47
N LEU A 90 0.07 -5.19 0.70
CA LEU A 90 0.80 -5.48 1.94
C LEU A 90 0.48 -6.84 2.55
N LEU A 91 -0.72 -7.37 2.29
CA LEU A 91 -1.18 -8.64 2.86
C LEU A 91 -1.22 -9.76 1.82
N GLU A 92 -1.04 -10.97 2.31
CA GLU A 92 -1.41 -12.20 1.62
C GLU A 92 -2.49 -12.96 2.38
N GLU A 93 -3.26 -13.75 1.64
CA GLU A 93 -4.40 -14.51 2.13
C GLU A 93 -4.16 -15.98 1.80
N LYS A 94 -4.48 -16.86 2.75
CA LYS A 94 -4.38 -18.31 2.57
C LYS A 94 -5.57 -18.99 3.25
N GLU A 95 -6.06 -20.06 2.68
CA GLU A 95 -7.00 -20.96 3.36
C GLU A 95 -6.27 -21.77 4.44
N LEU A 96 -6.84 -21.78 5.63
CA LEU A 96 -6.35 -22.51 6.80
C LEU A 96 -7.43 -23.51 7.20
N THR A 97 -7.05 -24.78 7.30
CA THR A 97 -7.88 -25.79 7.95
C THR A 97 -7.67 -25.70 9.45
N ILE A 98 -8.76 -25.55 10.19
CA ILE A 98 -8.75 -25.43 11.65
C ILE A 98 -9.70 -26.48 12.21
N GLU A 99 -9.28 -27.17 13.26
CA GLU A 99 -10.12 -28.08 14.02
C GLU A 99 -10.98 -27.26 14.98
N ASP A 100 -12.29 -27.16 14.69
CA ASP A 100 -13.29 -26.40 15.44
C ASP A 100 -14.62 -27.16 15.37
N ASP A 101 -14.79 -28.16 16.25
CA ASP A 101 -15.89 -29.14 16.23
C ASP A 101 -16.09 -29.82 14.86
N GLY A 102 -14.97 -30.08 14.18
CA GLY A 102 -14.86 -30.54 12.80
C GLY A 102 -13.75 -29.81 12.04
N GLU A 103 -13.43 -30.25 10.82
CA GLU A 103 -12.50 -29.51 9.95
C GLU A 103 -13.24 -28.34 9.28
N VAL A 104 -12.87 -27.11 9.66
CA VAL A 104 -13.43 -25.89 9.06
C VAL A 104 -12.31 -25.13 8.36
N THR A 105 -12.53 -24.81 7.09
CA THR A 105 -11.61 -23.96 6.33
C THR A 105 -11.95 -22.48 6.56
N LYS A 106 -11.00 -21.72 7.11
CA LYS A 106 -11.11 -20.27 7.30
C LYS A 106 -10.02 -19.53 6.51
N LYS A 107 -10.29 -18.26 6.17
CA LYS A 107 -9.28 -17.39 5.54
C LYS A 107 -8.35 -16.81 6.61
N GLY A 108 -7.05 -17.04 6.43
CA GLY A 108 -5.97 -16.44 7.20
C GLY A 108 -5.33 -15.29 6.45
N PHE A 109 -4.86 -14.29 7.20
CA PHE A 109 -4.20 -13.09 6.71
C PHE A 109 -2.86 -12.90 7.43
N ARG A 110 -1.83 -12.47 6.70
CA ARG A 110 -0.56 -12.01 7.26
C ARG A 110 0.10 -10.97 6.37
N LEU A 111 1.16 -10.32 6.86
CA LEU A 111 2.04 -9.53 6.00
C LEU A 111 2.60 -10.42 4.90
N ARG A 112 2.62 -9.88 3.68
CA ARG A 112 3.17 -10.58 2.52
C ARG A 112 4.61 -11.00 2.82
N GLN A 113 4.91 -12.29 2.58
CA GLN A 113 6.22 -12.88 2.91
C GLN A 113 6.66 -12.69 4.38
N GLY A 114 5.70 -12.47 5.28
CA GLY A 114 5.89 -12.30 6.72
C GLY A 114 6.93 -11.26 7.13
N ASN A 115 7.09 -10.21 6.32
CA ASN A 115 8.07 -9.16 6.57
C ASN A 115 7.60 -7.84 5.97
N LEU A 116 7.56 -6.77 6.77
CA LEU A 116 7.07 -5.47 6.32
C LEU A 116 7.90 -4.88 5.18
N LEU A 117 9.24 -4.98 5.22
CA LEU A 117 10.10 -4.44 4.16
C LEU A 117 9.85 -5.17 2.84
N LYS A 118 9.71 -6.50 2.87
CA LYS A 118 9.40 -7.29 1.68
C LYS A 118 7.99 -6.97 1.15
N ALA A 119 7.00 -6.87 2.03
CA ALA A 119 5.64 -6.49 1.65
C ALA A 119 5.60 -5.09 1.02
N TRP A 120 6.35 -4.14 1.57
CA TRP A 120 6.47 -2.79 1.03
C TRP A 120 7.15 -2.79 -0.34
N HIS A 121 8.22 -3.55 -0.52
CA HIS A 121 8.89 -3.67 -1.82
C HIS A 121 7.94 -4.15 -2.93
N ILE A 122 7.03 -5.10 -2.64
CA ILE A 122 5.99 -5.52 -3.60
C ILE A 122 5.01 -4.38 -3.91
N THR A 123 4.72 -3.53 -2.93
CA THR A 123 3.90 -2.33 -3.10
C THR A 123 4.57 -1.36 -4.08
N GLU A 124 5.87 -1.09 -3.89
CA GLU A 124 6.68 -0.24 -4.77
C GLU A 124 6.70 -0.76 -6.22
N LEU A 125 7.05 -2.05 -6.41
CA LEU A 125 7.05 -2.68 -7.73
C LEU A 125 5.69 -2.60 -8.44
N THR A 126 4.60 -2.72 -7.67
CA THR A 126 3.23 -2.59 -8.20
C THR A 126 2.95 -1.16 -8.64
N ILE A 127 3.35 -0.16 -7.84
CA ILE A 127 3.17 1.26 -8.16
C ILE A 127 3.99 1.63 -9.40
N GLU A 128 5.27 1.27 -9.45
CA GLU A 128 6.16 1.53 -10.59
C GLU A 128 5.61 0.93 -11.89
N SER A 129 5.15 -0.32 -11.84
CA SER A 129 4.54 -0.98 -13.00
C SER A 129 3.29 -0.25 -13.49
N ASN A 130 2.43 0.20 -12.57
CA ASN A 130 1.23 0.96 -12.94
C ASN A 130 1.58 2.34 -13.50
N LEU A 131 2.52 3.06 -12.90
CA LEU A 131 2.99 4.36 -13.42
C LEU A 131 3.57 4.23 -14.83
N LYS A 132 4.31 3.15 -15.11
CA LYS A 132 4.78 2.85 -16.47
C LYS A 132 3.62 2.66 -17.45
N ARG A 133 2.59 1.89 -17.09
CA ARG A 133 1.39 1.67 -17.93
C ARG A 133 0.59 2.96 -18.16
N TYR A 134 0.48 3.81 -17.15
CA TYR A 134 -0.14 5.13 -17.31
C TYR A 134 0.66 6.00 -18.28
N ARG A 135 1.99 6.01 -18.18
CA ARG A 135 2.86 6.71 -19.14
C ARG A 135 2.63 6.23 -20.56
N GLU A 136 2.66 4.92 -20.80
CA GLU A 136 2.39 4.32 -22.12
C GLU A 136 1.00 4.74 -22.67
N THR A 137 0.00 4.84 -21.79
CA THR A 137 -1.35 5.31 -22.15
C THR A 137 -1.34 6.78 -22.57
N ILE A 138 -0.67 7.65 -21.82
CA ILE A 138 -0.54 9.08 -22.13
C ILE A 138 0.24 9.31 -23.43
N GLU A 139 1.33 8.60 -23.64
CA GLU A 139 2.11 8.64 -24.89
C GLU A 139 1.25 8.27 -26.10
N ARG A 140 0.39 7.25 -25.95
CA ARG A 140 -0.57 6.86 -26.98
C ARG A 140 -1.62 7.92 -27.23
N ILE A 141 -2.19 8.53 -26.19
CA ILE A 141 -3.14 9.63 -26.31
C ILE A 141 -2.51 10.79 -27.09
N ASN A 142 -1.29 11.19 -26.72
CA ASN A 142 -0.58 12.29 -27.37
C ASN A 142 -0.26 12.01 -28.84
N THR A 143 0.14 10.77 -29.14
CA THR A 143 0.41 10.34 -30.53
C THR A 143 -0.84 10.47 -31.40
N LEU A 144 -2.02 10.12 -30.86
CA LEU A 144 -3.28 10.18 -31.60
C LEU A 144 -3.85 11.60 -31.71
N SER A 145 -3.59 12.48 -30.73
CA SER A 145 -4.11 13.86 -30.75
C SER A 145 -3.22 14.82 -31.54
N SER A 146 -1.90 14.69 -31.40
CA SER A 146 -0.94 15.71 -31.82
C SER A 146 0.10 15.20 -32.83
N GLY A 147 0.16 13.87 -33.05
CA GLY A 147 1.19 13.25 -33.90
C GLY A 147 2.58 13.16 -33.26
N GLU A 148 2.75 13.72 -32.06
CA GLU A 148 3.99 13.71 -31.29
C GLU A 148 4.06 12.46 -30.41
N LYS A 149 5.18 11.72 -30.49
CA LYS A 149 5.34 10.46 -29.74
C LYS A 149 5.84 10.64 -28.31
N ILE A 150 6.41 11.80 -27.96
CA ILE A 150 7.28 11.94 -26.78
C ILE A 150 7.17 13.35 -26.19
N ILE A 151 7.13 13.44 -24.86
CA ILE A 151 7.29 14.67 -24.11
C ILE A 151 8.76 15.13 -24.24
N ALA A 152 9.02 16.21 -24.98
CA ALA A 152 10.35 16.81 -25.08
C ALA A 152 10.45 18.05 -24.18
N GLY A 153 11.51 18.14 -23.38
CA GLY A 153 11.92 19.42 -22.75
C GLY A 153 11.13 19.86 -21.53
N HIS A 154 10.56 18.94 -20.74
CA HIS A 154 10.03 19.30 -19.41
C HIS A 154 11.09 19.10 -18.34
N THR A 155 11.36 20.17 -17.60
CA THR A 155 12.09 20.14 -16.35
C THR A 155 11.14 19.76 -15.24
N CYS A 156 11.59 18.91 -14.32
CA CYS A 156 10.84 18.64 -13.10
C CYS A 156 10.68 19.96 -12.33
N PRO A 157 9.44 20.43 -12.03
CA PRO A 157 9.25 21.70 -11.33
C PRO A 157 9.79 21.67 -9.88
N ASN A 158 10.05 20.48 -9.33
CA ASN A 158 10.53 20.31 -7.95
C ASN A 158 12.06 20.22 -7.85
N CYS A 159 12.74 19.53 -8.78
CA CYS A 159 14.21 19.35 -8.73
C CYS A 159 14.96 19.98 -9.91
N GLY A 160 14.26 20.55 -10.89
CA GLY A 160 14.86 21.21 -12.06
C GLY A 160 15.54 20.26 -13.06
N GLU A 161 15.56 18.95 -12.80
CA GLU A 161 16.17 17.98 -13.71
C GLU A 161 15.40 17.92 -15.04
N GLU A 162 16.13 17.99 -16.16
CA GLU A 162 15.58 17.69 -17.47
C GLU A 162 15.20 16.21 -17.53
N ILE A 163 13.93 15.92 -17.78
CA ILE A 163 13.49 14.57 -18.10
C ILE A 163 14.03 14.25 -19.50
N LYS A 164 15.12 13.46 -19.54
CA LYS A 164 15.92 13.23 -20.76
C LYS A 164 15.06 12.74 -21.93
N LYS A 165 15.32 13.34 -23.10
CA LYS A 165 14.80 12.97 -24.42
C LYS A 165 15.05 11.49 -24.70
N ILE A 166 13.96 10.74 -24.94
CA ILE A 166 14.05 9.56 -25.78
C ILE A 166 13.91 10.07 -27.22
N LYS A 167 14.96 9.93 -28.03
CA LYS A 167 14.98 10.02 -29.50
C LYS A 167 15.21 8.58 -30.00
N ASP A 168 14.78 8.09 -31.15
CA ASP A 168 13.87 8.48 -32.23
C ASP A 168 13.48 7.13 -32.87
N ALA A 169 12.35 7.07 -33.58
CA ALA A 169 12.26 6.20 -34.74
C ALA A 169 11.69 7.02 -35.88
N GLN A 170 12.58 7.77 -36.54
CA GLN A 170 12.42 8.13 -37.95
C GLN A 170 12.37 6.81 -38.73
N LYS A 171 11.23 6.49 -39.33
CA LYS A 171 11.22 5.57 -40.48
C LYS A 171 11.74 6.39 -41.65
N GLY A 172 12.96 6.09 -42.08
CA GLY A 172 13.47 6.49 -43.38
C GLY A 172 12.71 5.80 -44.51
N ASP A 173 12.76 6.48 -45.66
CA ASP A 173 12.15 6.22 -46.96
C ASP A 173 11.89 4.76 -47.37
#